data_AF-A0A531K0B1-F1
#
_entry.id   AF-A0A531K0B1-F1
#
_cell.length_a   1.000
_cell.length_b   1.000
_cell.length_c   1.000
_cell.angle_alpha   90.00
_cell.angle_beta   90.00
_cell.angle_gamma   90.00
#
_symmetry.space_group_name_H-M   'P 1'
#
loop_
_entity.id
_entity.type
_entity.pdbx_description
1 polymer ?
#
loop_
_entity_poly.entity_id
_entity_poly.type
_entity_poly.pdbx_seq_one_letter_code
_entity_poly.pdbx_strand_id
1 'polypeptide(L)'
;NIAEPVQAFRVILEGRAPRQPARSSPPRWVWAAAAVPVLILVLAGTVWQFWPTTTVSGKPSVAVLPFDNYGGDEATGRLADGLTEDIITDLAGFPEFQVIARNSTEQYRDKPAVPSEVGKALGAGFA
;
A
#
# COMPACT_ATOMS: atom_id res chain seq x y z
N ASN A 1 -40.72 -82.05 53.18
CA ASN A 1 -40.19 -81.56 54.46
C ASN A 1 -38.68 -81.49 54.30
N ILE A 2 -38.06 -80.43 53.80
CA ILE A 2 -38.24 -78.98 53.99
C ILE A 2 -38.70 -78.32 52.68
N ALA A 3 -39.75 -77.53 52.79
CA ALA A 3 -40.37 -76.78 51.71
C ALA A 3 -40.49 -75.33 52.18
N GLU A 4 -39.43 -74.54 51.98
CA GLU A 4 -39.51 -73.09 52.11
C GLU A 4 -38.72 -72.45 50.96
N PRO A 5 -39.36 -71.66 50.09
CA PRO A 5 -38.67 -70.98 49.00
C PRO A 5 -37.90 -69.77 49.56
N VAL A 6 -36.61 -69.71 49.28
CA VAL A 6 -35.76 -68.56 49.61
C VAL A 6 -36.06 -67.39 48.67
N GLN A 7 -36.33 -66.20 49.24
CA GLN A 7 -36.59 -64.98 48.50
C GLN A 7 -35.31 -64.47 47.82
N ALA A 8 -35.27 -64.54 46.49
CA ALA A 8 -34.23 -63.89 45.71
C ALA A 8 -34.50 -62.37 45.63
N PHE A 9 -33.61 -61.57 46.24
CA PHE A 9 -33.62 -60.12 46.09
C PHE A 9 -33.06 -59.74 44.71
N ARG A 10 -33.89 -59.12 43.86
CA ARG A 10 -33.46 -58.52 42.61
C ARG A 10 -32.91 -57.13 42.91
N VAL A 11 -31.60 -56.97 42.91
CA VAL A 11 -30.96 -55.65 43.04
C VAL A 11 -31.27 -54.86 41.76
N ILE A 12 -32.07 -53.81 41.91
CA ILE A 12 -32.24 -52.79 40.88
C ILE A 12 -30.96 -51.97 40.91
N LEU A 13 -30.04 -52.24 39.98
CA LEU A 13 -29.06 -51.24 39.59
C LEU A 13 -29.87 -50.08 38.99
N GLU A 14 -30.08 -49.02 39.76
CA GLU A 14 -30.53 -47.74 39.21
C GLU A 14 -29.46 -47.30 38.20
N GLY A 15 -29.67 -47.71 36.95
CA GLY A 15 -29.01 -47.14 35.80
C GLY A 15 -29.45 -45.70 35.71
N ARG A 16 -28.77 -44.81 36.44
CA ARG A 16 -28.84 -43.38 36.19
C ARG A 16 -28.29 -43.17 34.79
N ALA A 17 -29.20 -43.07 33.82
CA ALA A 17 -28.84 -42.72 32.45
C ALA A 17 -27.88 -41.53 32.50
N PRO A 18 -26.74 -41.56 31.79
CA PRO A 18 -25.86 -40.42 31.74
C PRO A 18 -26.70 -39.25 31.20
N ARG A 19 -26.87 -38.22 32.03
CA ARG A 19 -27.46 -36.96 31.59
C ARG A 19 -26.56 -36.46 30.46
N GLN A 20 -26.99 -36.64 29.21
CA GLN A 20 -26.36 -35.98 28.08
C GLN A 20 -26.45 -34.48 28.38
N PRO A 21 -25.32 -33.76 28.49
CA PRO A 21 -25.38 -32.32 28.60
C PRO A 21 -26.09 -31.83 27.34
N ALA A 22 -27.22 -31.15 27.53
CA ALA A 22 -27.96 -30.54 26.45
C ALA A 22 -26.98 -29.68 25.63
N ARG A 23 -26.72 -30.07 24.38
CA ARG A 23 -25.95 -29.25 23.44
C ARG A 23 -26.74 -27.96 23.24
N SER A 24 -26.40 -26.93 24.01
CA SER A 24 -26.94 -25.59 23.83
C SER A 24 -26.38 -25.02 22.54
N SER A 25 -27.23 -24.93 21.52
CA SER A 25 -26.91 -24.22 20.28
C SER A 25 -26.51 -22.79 20.62
N PRO A 26 -25.35 -22.29 20.15
CA PRO A 26 -24.93 -20.94 20.48
C PRO A 26 -25.95 -19.93 19.91
N PRO A 27 -26.27 -18.86 20.65
CA PRO A 27 -27.27 -17.88 20.24
C PRO A 27 -26.84 -17.21 18.92
N ARG A 28 -27.82 -16.88 18.09
CA ARG A 28 -27.68 -16.34 16.71
C ARG A 28 -26.80 -15.07 16.65
N TRP A 29 -26.75 -14.32 17.75
CA TRP A 29 -25.82 -13.22 18.02
C TRP A 29 -24.36 -13.60 17.76
N VAL A 30 -23.95 -14.82 18.12
CA VAL A 30 -22.53 -15.26 18.02
C VAL A 30 -22.09 -15.32 16.56
N TRP A 31 -23.00 -15.72 15.67
CA TRP A 31 -22.78 -15.68 14.22
C TRP A 31 -22.82 -14.26 13.66
N ALA A 32 -23.64 -13.36 14.24
CA ALA A 32 -23.65 -11.94 13.88
C ALA A 32 -22.37 -11.21 14.31
N ALA A 33 -21.82 -11.54 15.48
CA ALA A 33 -20.55 -11.01 15.97
C ALA A 33 -19.35 -11.50 15.13
N ALA A 34 -19.46 -12.68 14.51
CA ALA A 34 -18.44 -13.23 13.62
C ALA A 34 -18.43 -12.58 12.21
N ALA A 35 -19.52 -11.93 11.79
CA ALA A 35 -19.61 -11.30 10.47
C ALA A 35 -18.84 -9.96 10.36
N VAL A 36 -18.73 -9.23 11.48
CA VAL A 36 -18.05 -7.93 11.55
C VAL A 36 -16.55 -8.02 11.21
N PRO A 37 -15.74 -8.93 11.78
CA PRO A 37 -14.32 -9.02 11.43
C PRO A 37 -14.10 -9.44 9.98
N VAL A 38 -14.99 -10.26 9.41
CA VAL A 38 -14.92 -10.64 7.99
C VAL A 38 -15.17 -9.43 7.10
N LEU A 39 -16.16 -8.61 7.43
CA LEU A 39 -16.45 -7.40 6.66
C LEU A 39 -15.28 -6.39 6.73
N ILE A 40 -14.65 -6.25 7.90
CA ILE A 40 -13.47 -5.39 8.09
C ILE A 40 -12.28 -5.91 7.28
N LEU A 41 -12.04 -7.22 7.26
CA LEU A 41 -10.96 -7.82 6.46
C LEU A 41 -11.19 -7.65 4.95
N VAL A 42 -12.44 -7.79 4.49
CA VAL A 42 -12.80 -7.53 3.09
C VAL A 42 -12.60 -6.06 2.76
N LEU A 43 -13.09 -5.14 3.60
CA LEU A 43 -12.87 -3.70 3.43
C LEU A 43 -11.39 -3.34 3.44
N ALA A 44 -10.61 -3.86 4.39
CA ALA A 44 -9.17 -3.64 4.47
C ALA A 44 -8.44 -4.18 3.22
N GLY A 45 -8.80 -5.37 2.74
CA GLY A 45 -8.26 -5.95 1.52
C GLY A 45 -8.60 -5.12 0.27
N THR A 46 -9.85 -4.61 0.17
CA THR A 46 -10.24 -3.71 -0.92
C THR A 46 -9.49 -2.38 -0.85
N VAL A 47 -9.33 -1.80 0.34
CA VAL A 47 -8.59 -0.54 0.53
C VAL A 47 -7.10 -0.71 0.18
N TRP A 48 -6.49 -1.83 0.53
CA TRP A 48 -5.10 -2.15 0.15
C TRP A 48 -4.89 -2.28 -1.36
N GLN A 49 -5.88 -2.74 -2.13
CA GLN A 49 -5.79 -2.78 -3.61
C GLN A 49 -5.81 -1.38 -4.24
N PHE A 50 -6.39 -0.39 -3.56
CA PHE A 50 -6.46 0.99 -4.03
C PHE A 50 -5.41 1.91 -3.40
N TRP A 51 -4.48 1.37 -2.62
CA TRP A 51 -3.36 2.17 -2.12
C TRP A 51 -2.40 2.49 -3.27
N PRO A 52 -2.12 3.78 -3.54
CA PRO A 52 -1.21 4.16 -4.59
C PRO A 52 0.19 3.67 -4.23
N THR A 53 0.63 2.58 -4.86
CA THR A 53 2.04 2.20 -4.82
C THR A 53 2.80 3.27 -5.60
N THR A 54 3.48 4.16 -4.89
CA THR A 54 4.50 5.01 -5.52
C THR A 54 5.61 4.07 -5.96
N THR A 55 5.53 3.56 -7.17
CA THR A 55 6.65 2.85 -7.80
C THR A 55 7.77 3.87 -7.89
N VAL A 56 8.72 3.79 -6.96
CA VAL A 56 10.04 4.38 -7.19
C VAL A 56 10.53 3.64 -8.42
N SER A 57 10.45 4.31 -9.57
CA SER A 57 11.06 3.82 -10.80
C SER A 57 12.48 3.42 -10.42
N GLY A 58 12.87 2.15 -10.64
CA GLY A 58 14.21 1.70 -10.30
C GLY A 58 15.30 2.48 -11.06
N LYS A 59 14.88 3.28 -12.04
CA LYS A 59 15.69 4.16 -12.85
C LYS A 59 15.86 5.51 -12.14
N PRO A 60 17.10 6.01 -11.97
CA PRO A 60 17.31 7.36 -11.47
C PRO A 60 16.59 8.40 -12.34
N SER A 61 15.87 9.31 -11.67
CA SER A 61 15.15 10.41 -12.32
C SER A 61 15.97 11.70 -12.27
N VAL A 62 16.10 12.38 -13.41
CA VAL A 62 16.95 13.57 -13.59
C VAL A 62 16.12 14.72 -14.14
N ALA A 63 16.18 15.87 -13.48
CA ALA A 63 15.70 17.15 -14.00
C ALA A 63 16.91 18.01 -14.38
N VAL A 64 16.81 18.72 -15.50
CA VAL A 64 17.83 19.70 -15.92
C VAL A 64 17.22 21.08 -15.76
N LEU A 65 17.79 21.89 -14.87
CA LEU A 65 17.32 23.26 -14.65
C LEU A 65 17.79 24.18 -15.79
N PRO A 66 16.99 25.18 -16.19
CA PRO A 66 17.44 26.20 -17.13
C PRO A 66 18.70 26.91 -16.64
N PHE A 67 19.69 27.10 -17.50
CA PHE A 67 20.87 27.88 -17.17
C PHE A 67 20.53 29.36 -16.98
N ASP A 68 21.18 29.98 -16.00
CA ASP A 68 21.05 31.42 -15.75
C ASP A 68 21.64 32.24 -16.91
N ASN A 69 20.89 33.26 -17.34
CA ASN A 69 21.37 34.24 -18.31
C ASN A 69 22.04 35.44 -17.60
N TYR A 70 23.28 35.26 -17.16
CA TYR A 70 24.05 36.35 -16.54
C TYR A 70 24.35 37.52 -17.49
N GLY A 71 24.35 37.29 -18.81
CA GLY A 71 24.60 38.32 -19.82
C GLY A 71 23.43 39.29 -20.00
N GLY A 72 22.21 38.88 -19.65
CA GLY A 72 21.00 39.69 -19.74
C GLY A 72 20.52 39.98 -21.17
N ASP A 73 21.22 39.48 -22.20
CA ASP A 73 20.84 39.63 -23.60
C ASP A 73 20.05 38.41 -24.09
N GLU A 74 19.17 38.63 -25.08
CA GLU A 74 18.27 37.59 -25.58
C GLU A 74 19.03 36.47 -26.32
N ALA A 75 20.20 36.76 -26.90
CA ALA A 75 20.98 35.74 -27.62
C ALA A 75 21.58 34.72 -26.64
N THR A 76 22.16 35.18 -25.54
CA THR A 76 22.66 34.31 -24.45
C THR A 76 21.52 33.54 -23.79
N GLY A 77 20.35 34.15 -23.62
CA GLY A 77 19.16 33.45 -23.12
C GLY A 77 18.72 32.30 -24.03
N ARG A 78 18.64 32.51 -25.34
CA ARG A 78 18.31 31.43 -26.30
C ARG A 78 19.38 30.34 -26.34
N LEU A 79 20.66 30.70 -26.14
CA LEU A 79 21.75 29.72 -26.05
C LEU A 79 21.62 28.86 -24.79
N ALA A 80 21.35 29.47 -23.64
CA ALA A 80 21.10 28.76 -22.38
C ALA A 80 19.92 27.78 -22.52
N ASP A 81 18.86 28.20 -23.18
CA ASP A 81 17.68 27.36 -23.45
C ASP A 81 18.02 26.20 -24.37
N GLY A 82 18.75 26.45 -25.46
CA GLY A 82 19.21 25.42 -26.39
C GLY A 82 20.10 24.40 -25.70
N LEU A 83 21.06 24.84 -24.88
CA LEU A 83 21.94 23.94 -24.14
C LEU A 83 21.16 23.09 -23.13
N THR A 84 20.14 23.66 -22.48
CA THR A 84 19.26 22.92 -21.57
C THR A 84 18.51 21.82 -22.32
N GLU A 85 17.94 22.14 -23.49
CA GLU A 85 17.21 21.18 -24.32
C GLU A 85 18.13 20.09 -24.90
N ASP A 86 19.33 20.45 -25.33
CA ASP A 86 20.32 19.51 -25.86
C ASP A 86 20.73 18.49 -24.78
N ILE A 87 20.99 18.94 -23.54
CA ILE A 87 21.29 18.05 -22.42
C ILE A 87 20.10 17.15 -22.09
N ILE A 88 18.88 17.68 -22.07
CA ILE A 88 17.68 16.88 -21.84
C ILE A 88 17.52 15.81 -22.93
N THR A 89 17.75 16.17 -24.19
CA THR A 89 17.66 15.28 -25.34
C THR A 89 18.71 14.17 -25.27
N ASP A 90 19.96 14.53 -24.98
CA ASP A 90 21.05 13.57 -24.81
C ASP A 90 20.76 12.59 -23.67
N LEU A 91 20.35 13.11 -22.50
CA LEU A 91 20.01 12.28 -21.35
C LEU A 91 18.80 11.38 -21.62
N ALA A 92 17.80 11.87 -22.36
CA ALA A 92 16.60 11.10 -22.69
C ALA A 92 16.88 9.92 -23.64
N GLY A 93 18.02 9.96 -24.35
CA GLY A 93 18.49 8.86 -25.18
C GLY A 93 18.98 7.64 -24.39
N PHE A 94 19.31 7.80 -23.10
CA PHE A 94 19.79 6.72 -22.23
C PHE A 94 18.61 6.04 -21.49
N PRO A 95 18.30 4.76 -21.78
CA PRO A 95 17.14 4.06 -21.20
C PRO A 95 17.24 3.81 -19.68
N GLU A 96 18.43 3.98 -19.09
CA GLU A 96 18.72 3.87 -17.67
C GLU A 96 18.21 5.06 -16.86
N PHE A 97 17.98 6.21 -17.50
CA PHE A 97 17.49 7.42 -16.84
C PHE A 97 16.01 7.66 -17.15
N GLN A 98 15.32 8.30 -16.20
CA GLN A 98 14.04 8.92 -16.44
C GLN A 98 14.24 10.43 -16.43
N VAL A 99 14.07 11.09 -17.58
CA VAL A 99 14.35 12.53 -17.70
C VAL A 99 13.04 13.33 -17.61
N ILE A 100 13.06 14.38 -16.78
CA ILE A 100 11.93 15.31 -16.67
C ILE A 100 11.95 16.27 -17.87
N ALA A 101 10.79 16.47 -18.49
CA ALA A 101 10.66 17.32 -19.67
C ALA A 101 10.98 18.79 -19.37
N ARG A 102 11.60 19.48 -20.35
CA ARG A 102 11.99 20.89 -20.25
C ARG A 102 10.87 21.80 -19.73
N ASN A 103 9.67 21.66 -20.28
CA ASN A 103 8.52 22.50 -19.91
C ASN A 103 8.16 22.44 -18.42
N SER A 104 8.48 21.34 -17.72
CA SER A 104 8.25 21.21 -16.28
C SER A 104 9.28 21.97 -15.45
N THR A 105 10.49 22.12 -15.98
CA THR A 105 11.61 22.83 -15.32
C THR A 105 11.61 24.33 -15.63
N GLU A 106 10.98 24.75 -16.73
CA GLU A 106 10.98 26.16 -17.17
C GLU A 106 10.39 27.14 -16.17
N GLN A 107 9.42 26.69 -15.37
CA GLN A 107 8.85 27.53 -14.32
C GLN A 107 9.86 27.90 -13.22
N TYR A 108 11.02 27.27 -13.16
CA TYR A 108 12.09 27.55 -12.20
C TYR A 108 13.17 28.49 -12.75
N ARG A 109 13.02 28.95 -14.01
CA ARG A 109 13.86 29.98 -14.59
C ARG A 109 13.85 31.26 -13.75
N ASP A 110 15.03 31.86 -13.58
CA ASP A 110 15.27 33.11 -12.86
C ASP A 110 14.74 33.11 -11.41
N LYS A 111 14.42 31.93 -10.87
CA LYS A 111 14.01 31.77 -9.48
C LYS A 111 15.21 31.30 -8.68
N PRO A 112 15.55 31.98 -7.58
CA PRO A 112 16.51 31.46 -6.62
C PRO A 112 15.86 30.28 -5.88
N ALA A 113 15.90 29.11 -6.52
CA ALA A 113 15.41 27.85 -5.97
C ALA A 113 16.60 26.95 -5.66
N VAL A 114 16.57 26.28 -4.52
CA VAL A 114 17.59 25.28 -4.20
C VAL A 114 17.32 24.06 -5.10
N PRO A 115 18.31 23.54 -5.87
CA PRO A 115 18.08 22.43 -6.79
C PRO A 115 17.44 21.20 -6.13
N SER A 116 17.82 20.93 -4.87
CA SER A 116 17.23 19.82 -4.09
C SER A 116 15.74 20.00 -3.79
N GLU A 117 15.24 21.23 -3.67
CA GLU A 117 13.81 21.51 -3.50
C GLU A 117 13.06 21.34 -4.81
N VAL A 118 13.65 21.79 -5.92
CA VAL A 118 13.08 21.60 -7.26
C VAL A 118 12.99 20.12 -7.61
N GLY A 119 14.05 19.36 -7.34
CA GLY A 119 14.07 17.91 -7.53
C GLY A 119 12.94 17.22 -6.76
N LYS A 120 12.74 17.58 -5.49
CA LYS A 120 11.60 17.08 -4.69
C LYS A 120 10.25 17.47 -5.29
N ALA A 121 10.08 18.71 -5.71
CA ALA A 121 8.84 19.20 -6.30
C ALA A 121 8.48 18.50 -7.63
N LEU A 122 9.50 18.12 -8.39
CA LEU A 122 9.35 17.43 -9.69
C LEU A 122 9.42 15.90 -9.58
N GLY A 123 9.69 15.34 -8.40
CA GLY A 123 9.94 13.91 -8.24
C GLY A 123 11.23 13.42 -8.93
N ALA A 124 12.19 14.31 -9.14
CA ALA A 124 13.52 13.98 -9.65
C ALA A 124 14.46 13.64 -8.48
N GLY A 125 15.25 12.59 -8.66
CA GLY A 125 16.30 12.22 -7.71
C GLY A 125 17.52 13.13 -7.81
N PHE A 126 17.70 13.78 -8.97
CA PHE A 126 18.78 14.71 -9.27
C PHE A 126 18.21 15.92 -10.02
N ALA A 127 18.67 17.12 -9.67
CA ALA A 127 18.28 18.39 -10.25
C ALA A 127 19.45 19.38 -10.17
#